data_AF-A0A7K2N309-F1
#
_entry.id   AF-A0A7K2N309-F1
#
_cell.length_a   1.000
_cell.length_b   1.000
_cell.length_c   1.000
_cell.angle_alpha   90.00
_cell.angle_beta   90.00
_cell.angle_gamma   90.00
#
_symmetry.space_group_name_H-M   'P 1'
#
loop_
_entity.id
_entity.type
_entity.pdbx_description
1 polymer ?
#
loop_
_entity_poly.entity_id
_entity_poly.type
_entity_poly.pdbx_seq_one_letter_code
_entity_poly.pdbx_strand_id
1 'polypeptide(L)' 'MPRPFRFGVNLMSAAPADEWDAKCRRAEELGYDVILVPDHLGMPAPFPALIAAA' A
#
# COMPACT_ATOMS: atom_id res chain seq x y z
N MET A 1 -21.72 15.14 -10.57
CA MET A 1 -20.75 14.33 -11.35
C MET A 1 -20.64 12.96 -10.69
N PRO A 2 -20.63 11.86 -11.44
CA PRO A 2 -20.43 10.54 -10.84
C PRO A 2 -19.02 10.45 -10.23
N ARG A 3 -18.91 9.81 -9.06
CA ARG A 3 -17.62 9.55 -8.41
C ARG A 3 -17.02 8.29 -9.05
N PRO A 4 -15.79 8.33 -9.61
CA PRO A 4 -15.16 7.15 -10.20
C PRO A 4 -15.09 5.98 -9.20
N PHE A 5 -15.31 4.77 -9.69
CA PHE A 5 -15.05 3.55 -8.94
C PHE A 5 -13.52 3.40 -8.79
N ARG A 6 -13.07 2.97 -7.60
CA ARG A 6 -11.65 2.83 -7.29
C ARG A 6 -11.35 1.45 -6.74
N PHE A 7 -10.20 0.91 -7.10
CA PHE A 7 -9.70 -0.35 -6.57
C PHE A 7 -8.58 -0.10 -5.56
N GLY A 8 -8.65 -0.77 -4.41
CA GLY A 8 -7.62 -0.70 -3.38
C GLY A 8 -6.96 -2.06 -3.15
N VAL A 9 -5.70 -2.04 -2.71
CA VAL A 9 -4.94 -3.24 -2.34
C VAL A 9 -4.40 -3.11 -0.92
N ASN A 10 -4.56 -4.15 -0.12
CA ASN A 10 -4.04 -4.20 1.25
C ASN A 10 -2.73 -5.00 1.29
N LEU A 11 -1.63 -4.33 1.63
CA LEU A 11 -0.30 -4.92 1.69
C LEU A 11 -0.05 -5.50 3.09
N MET A 12 -0.33 -6.79 3.24
CA MET A 12 -0.35 -7.48 4.54
C MET A 12 1.01 -7.92 5.08
N SER A 13 2.05 -7.94 4.25
CA SER A 13 3.36 -8.50 4.62
C SER A 13 4.39 -7.39 4.77
N ALA A 14 5.09 -7.40 5.90
CA ALA A 14 6.32 -6.63 6.07
C ALA A 14 7.32 -7.01 4.98
N ALA A 15 8.08 -6.04 4.49
CA ALA A 15 9.11 -6.25 3.50
C ALA A 15 10.27 -5.28 3.77
N PRO A 16 11.50 -5.61 3.34
CA PRO A 16 12.57 -4.65 3.15
C PRO A 16 12.11 -3.45 2.31
N ALA A 17 12.81 -2.31 2.43
CA ALA A 17 12.37 -1.05 1.83
C ALA A 17 12.31 -1.08 0.29
N ASP A 18 13.25 -1.77 -0.36
CA ASP A 18 13.29 -1.97 -1.82
C ASP A 18 12.15 -2.86 -2.31
N GLU A 19 11.87 -3.96 -1.59
CA GLU A 19 10.72 -4.81 -1.88
C GLU A 19 9.38 -4.09 -1.63
N TRP A 20 9.33 -3.21 -0.63
CA TRP A 20 8.16 -2.39 -0.34
C TRP A 20 7.88 -1.40 -1.48
N ASP A 21 8.88 -0.66 -1.94
CA ASP A 21 8.76 0.24 -3.08
C ASP A 21 8.33 -0.51 -4.34
N ALA A 22 8.97 -1.65 -4.64
CA ALA A 22 8.60 -2.48 -5.78
C ALA A 22 7.13 -2.95 -5.72
N LYS A 23 6.62 -3.31 -4.54
CA LYS A 23 5.20 -3.68 -4.36
C LYS A 23 4.27 -2.49 -4.58
N CYS A 24 4.63 -1.31 -4.09
CA CYS A 24 3.83 -0.10 -4.27
C CYS A 24 3.76 0.29 -5.76
N ARG A 25 4.90 0.28 -6.45
CA ARG A 25 4.99 0.50 -7.90
C ARG A 25 4.20 -0.54 -8.68
N ARG A 26 4.27 -1.81 -8.26
CA ARG A 26 3.49 -2.86 -8.91
C ARG A 26 1.98 -2.65 -8.76
N ALA A 27 1.52 -2.15 -7.61
CA ALA A 27 0.11 -1.80 -7.40
C ALA A 27 -0.32 -0.67 -8.35
N GLU A 28 0.52 0.36 -8.50
CA GLU A 28 0.31 1.46 -9.45
C GLU A 28 0.22 0.96 -10.90
N GLU A 29 1.18 0.14 -11.36
CA GLU A 29 1.18 -0.47 -12.70
C GLU A 29 -0.05 -1.34 -13.00
N LEU A 30 -0.62 -1.96 -11.97
CA LEU A 30 -1.83 -2.77 -12.06
C LEU A 30 -3.13 -1.93 -12.07
N GLY A 31 -3.03 -0.61 -11.85
CA GLY A 31 -4.17 0.30 -11.86
C GLY A 31 -4.92 0.37 -10.52
N TYR A 32 -4.28 0.02 -9.40
CA TYR A 32 -4.86 0.28 -8.08
C TYR A 32 -4.75 1.76 -7.72
N ASP A 33 -5.84 2.34 -7.23
CA ASP A 33 -5.91 3.75 -6.84
C ASP A 33 -5.49 3.99 -5.38
N VAL A 34 -5.49 2.94 -4.55
CA VAL A 34 -5.31 3.06 -3.10
C VAL A 34 -4.46 1.91 -2.56
N ILE A 35 -3.39 2.24 -1.85
CA ILE A 35 -2.64 1.31 -1.01
C ILE A 35 -3.18 1.38 0.41
N LEU A 36 -3.40 0.22 1.02
CA LEU A 36 -3.79 0.07 2.43
C LEU A 36 -2.71 -0.71 3.18
N VAL A 37 -2.46 -0.32 4.43
CA VAL A 37 -1.57 -1.01 5.36
C VAL A 37 -2.36 -1.35 6.63
N PRO A 38 -2.31 -2.60 7.12
CA PRO A 38 -3.06 -2.99 8.31
C PRO A 38 -2.44 -2.39 9.59
N ASP A 39 -3.28 -1.92 10.50
CA ASP A 39 -2.88 -1.41 11.82
C ASP A 39 -3.13 -2.47 12.89
N HIS A 40 -2.15 -3.33 13.14
CA HIS A 40 -2.27 -4.45 14.09
C HIS A 40 -1.00 -4.59 14.92
N LEU A 41 -1.17 -4.95 16.20
CA LEU A 41 -0.04 -5.29 17.06
C LEU A 41 0.73 -6.49 16.50
N GLY A 42 2.06 -6.42 16.55
CA GLY A 42 2.95 -7.45 15.98
C GLY A 42 3.26 -7.26 14.49
N MET A 43 2.75 -6.20 13.85
CA MET A 43 3.04 -5.82 12.47
C MET A 43 3.80 -4.48 12.41
N PRO A 44 4.43 -4.12 11.28
CA PRO A 44 4.99 -2.79 11.10
C PRO A 44 3.94 -1.70 11.35
N ALA A 45 4.37 -0.59 11.96
CA ALA A 45 3.48 0.54 12.16
C ALA A 45 2.98 1.09 10.81
N PRO A 46 1.68 1.38 10.66
CA PRO A 46 1.08 1.71 9.37
C PRO A 46 1.58 3.05 8.81
N PHE A 47 1.79 4.06 9.66
CA PHE A 47 2.20 5.38 9.18
C PHE A 47 3.59 5.40 8.54
N PRO A 48 4.66 4.84 9.14
CA PRO A 48 5.95 4.73 8.46
C PRO A 48 5.89 3.97 7.13
N ALA A 49 5.10 2.89 7.05
CA ALA A 49 4.93 2.13 5.81
C ALA A 49 4.23 2.96 4.72
N LEU A 50 3.18 3.70 5.09
CA LEU A 50 2.48 4.62 4.18
C LEU A 50 3.37 5.78 3.71
N ILE A 51 4.22 6.33 4.59
CA ILE A 51 5.21 7.35 4.21
C ILE A 51 6.26 6.77 3.26
N ALA A 52 6.72 5.54 3.48
CA ALA A 52 7.66 4.86 2.59
C ALA A 52 7.05 4.51 1.22
N ALA A 53 5.73 4.49 1.09
CA ALA A 53 5.01 4.24 -0.16
C ALA A 53 4.72 5.52 -0.97
N ALA A 54 4.96 6.71 -0.40
CA ALA A 54 4.57 8.01 -0.95
C ALA A 54 5.62 8.64 -1.89
#